data_AF-A0A1Y3E7Q3-F1
#
_entry.id   AF-A0A1Y3E7Q3-F1
#
_cell.length_a   1.000
_cell.length_b   1.000
_cell.length_c   1.000
_cell.angle_alpha   90.00
_cell.angle_beta   90.00
_cell.angle_gamma   90.00
#
_symmetry.space_group_name_H-M   'P 1'
#
loop_
_entity.id
_entity.type
_entity.pdbx_description
1 polymer ?
#
loop_
_entity_poly.entity_id
_entity_poly.type
_entity_poly.pdbx_seq_one_letter_code
_entity_poly.pdbx_strand_id
1 'polypeptide(L)' 'MNPVALLAQAAHNATSGMTNALMNVAGAPGPEEVHEMIRRAKAADKTVSINNNCLFIDYQFACYVPPCYDVF' A
#
# COMPACT_ATOMS: atom_id res chain seq x y z
N MET A 1 -11.98 -4.66 32.02
CA MET A 1 -11.23 -4.74 30.74
C MET A 1 -12.19 -5.21 29.67
N ASN A 2 -12.38 -4.44 28.58
CA ASN A 2 -13.31 -4.79 27.50
C ASN A 2 -12.59 -5.64 26.43
N PRO A 3 -13.01 -6.90 26.18
CA PRO A 3 -12.35 -7.80 25.24
C PRO A 3 -12.37 -7.29 23.79
N VAL A 4 -13.35 -6.46 23.41
CA VAL A 4 -13.44 -5.86 22.07
C VAL A 4 -12.31 -4.84 21.85
N ALA A 5 -11.95 -4.08 22.88
CA ALA A 5 -10.85 -3.12 22.81
C ALA A 5 -9.48 -3.81 22.67
N LEU A 6 -9.31 -4.97 23.32
CA LEU A 6 -8.10 -5.80 23.19
C LEU A 6 -7.97 -6.40 21.79
N LEU A 7 -9.07 -6.88 21.20
CA LEU A 7 -9.08 -7.39 19.84
C LEU A 7 -8.77 -6.29 18.81
N ALA A 8 -9.37 -5.11 18.97
CA ALA A 8 -9.11 -3.96 18.10
C ALA A 8 -7.64 -3.52 18.17
N GLN A 9 -7.04 -3.49 19.37
CA GLN A 9 -5.63 -3.17 19.55
C GLN A 9 -4.71 -4.24 18.96
N ALA A 10 -5.04 -5.53 19.14
CA ALA A 10 -4.28 -6.64 18.57
C ALA A 10 -4.32 -6.62 17.04
N ALA A 11 -5.48 -6.36 16.45
CA ALA A 11 -5.62 -6.19 15.01
C ALA A 11 -4.79 -5.00 14.49
N HIS A 12 -4.86 -3.85 15.17
CA HIS A 12 -4.09 -2.67 14.79
C HIS A 12 -2.57 -2.89 14.88
N ASN A 13 -2.09 -3.60 15.91
CA ASN A 13 -0.69 -3.93 16.09
C ASN A 13 -0.20 -4.97 15.06
N ALA A 14 -1.02 -5.97 14.75
CA ALA A 14 -0.72 -6.99 13.74
C ALA A 14 -0.64 -6.36 12.34
N THR A 15 -1.61 -5.52 11.97
CA THR A 15 -1.59 -4.81 10.68
C THR A 15 -0.42 -3.85 10.60
N SER A 16 -0.17 -3.02 11.62
CA SER A 16 0.95 -2.08 11.64
C SER A 16 2.31 -2.77 11.55
N GLY A 17 2.48 -3.89 12.27
CA GLY A 17 3.71 -4.68 12.23
C GLY A 17 3.96 -5.36 10.88
N MET A 18 2.90 -5.90 10.26
CA MET A 18 3.00 -6.48 8.91
C MET A 18 3.26 -5.43 7.85
N THR A 19 2.60 -4.26 7.91
CA THR A 19 2.87 -3.16 6.98
C THR A 19 4.32 -2.70 7.09
N ASN A 20 4.84 -2.51 8.30
CA ASN A 20 6.23 -2.07 8.50
C ASN A 20 7.25 -3.15 8.06
N ALA A 21 6.94 -4.43 8.25
CA ALA A 21 7.78 -5.53 7.78
C ALA A 21 7.78 -5.64 6.24
N LEU A 22 6.62 -5.49 5.59
CA LEU A 22 6.52 -5.46 4.12
C LEU A 22 7.30 -4.28 3.52
N MET A 23 7.24 -3.12 4.17
CA MET A 23 8.00 -1.92 3.79
C MET A 23 9.52 -2.09 3.87
N ASN A 24 10.00 -3.00 4.74
CA ASN A 24 11.43 -3.21 4.97
C ASN A 24 12.01 -4.42 4.21
N VAL A 25 11.15 -5.33 3.71
CA VAL A 25 11.56 -6.58 3.04
C VAL A 25 11.59 -6.46 1.52
N ALA A 26 10.68 -5.68 0.93
CA ALA A 26 10.72 -5.36 -0.48
C ALA A 26 11.20 -3.91 -0.60
N GLY A 27 12.41 -3.70 -1.15
CA GLY A 27 12.83 -2.35 -1.51
C GLY A 27 11.69 -1.67 -2.28
N ALA A 28 11.30 -0.47 -1.85
CA ALA A 28 10.19 0.22 -2.50
C ALA A 28 10.43 0.27 -4.01
N PRO A 29 9.45 -0.11 -4.85
CA PRO A 29 9.63 -0.13 -6.29
C PRO A 29 10.12 1.22 -6.78
N GLY A 30 10.91 1.24 -7.85
CA GLY A 30 11.39 2.49 -8.44
C GLY A 30 10.22 3.34 -8.96
N PRO A 31 10.41 4.65 -9.17
CA PRO A 31 9.35 5.50 -9.73
C PRO A 31 8.89 4.99 -11.11
N GLU A 32 9.81 4.52 -11.95
CA GLU A 32 9.51 3.91 -13.26
C GLU A 32 8.63 2.67 -13.15
N GLU A 33 8.90 1.82 -12.15
CA GLU A 33 8.15 0.59 -11.93
C GLU A 33 6.72 0.91 -11.47
N VAL A 34 6.56 1.91 -10.59
CA VAL A 34 5.24 2.41 -10.17
C VAL A 34 4.45 2.95 -11.37
N HIS A 35 5.07 3.72 -12.27
CA HIS A 35 4.43 4.18 -13.50
C HIS A 35 4.00 3.02 -14.39
N GLU A 36 4.86 2.01 -14.56
CA GLU A 36 4.51 0.85 -15.36
C GLU A 36 3.34 0.06 -14.74
N MET A 37 3.32 -0.11 -13.42
CA MET A 37 2.20 -0.74 -12.70
C MET A 37 0.90 0.02 -12.92
N ILE A 38 0.92 1.35 -12.79
CA ILE A 38 -0.25 2.22 -13.05
C ILE A 38 -0.71 2.08 -14.50
N ARG A 39 0.22 2.13 -15.46
CA ARG A 39 -0.10 2.00 -16.89
C ARG A 39 -0.74 0.65 -17.22
N ARG A 40 -0.20 -0.44 -16.68
CA ARG A 40 -0.74 -1.80 -16.85
C ARG A 40 -2.11 -1.94 -16.19
N ALA A 41 -2.31 -1.37 -15.01
CA ALA A 41 -3.60 -1.37 -14.33
C ALA A 41 -4.67 -0.61 -15.12
N LYS A 42 -4.34 0.60 -15.61
CA LYS A 42 -5.23 1.39 -16.48
C LYS A 42 -5.56 0.68 -17.79
N ALA A 43 -4.57 0.05 -18.43
CA ALA A 43 -4.78 -0.72 -19.67
C ALA A 43 -5.66 -1.97 -19.48
N ALA A 44 -5.78 -2.46 -18.24
CA ALA A 44 -6.65 -3.58 -17.87
C ALA A 44 -7.98 -3.12 -17.25
N ASP A 45 -8.38 -1.85 -17.44
CA ASP A 45 -9.59 -1.23 -16.87
C ASP A 45 -9.72 -1.39 -15.35
N LYS A 46 -8.60 -1.43 -14.63
CA LYS A 46 -8.59 -1.50 -13.17
C LYS A 46 -8.65 -0.12 -12.54
N THR A 47 -9.29 -0.04 -11.37
CA THR A 47 -9.31 1.17 -10.55
C THR A 47 -7.91 1.39 -9.95
N VAL A 48 -7.34 2.58 -10.14
CA VAL A 48 -6.08 2.99 -9.51
C VAL A 48 -6.36 4.12 -8.52
N SER A 49 -5.88 3.98 -7.29
CA SER A 49 -6.01 5.01 -6.25
C SER A 49 -4.71 5.13 -5.48
N ILE A 50 -4.38 6.34 -5.05
CA ILE A 50 -3.25 6.60 -4.16
C ILE A 50 -3.79 7.22 -2.87
N ASN A 51 -3.48 6.61 -1.74
CA ASN A 51 -3.92 7.08 -0.42
C ASN A 51 -2.80 6.84 0.60
N ASN A 52 -2.49 7.83 1.44
CA ASN A 52 -1.44 7.78 2.45
C ASN A 52 -0.11 7.24 1.91
N ASN A 53 0.34 7.76 0.76
CA ASN A 53 1.57 7.33 0.10
C ASN A 53 1.59 5.85 -0.30
N CYS A 54 0.42 5.22 -0.48
CA CYS A 54 0.30 3.84 -0.93
C CYS A 54 -0.51 3.78 -2.22
N LEU A 55 -0.03 2.98 -3.17
CA LEU A 55 -0.74 2.65 -4.40
C LEU A 55 -1.71 1.49 -4.13
N PHE A 56 -2.95 1.69 -4.53
CA PHE A 56 -3.99 0.68 -4.54
C PHE A 56 -4.44 0.42 -5.98
N ILE A 57 -4.52 -0.86 -6.34
CA ILE A 57 -5.06 -1.31 -7.61
C ILE A 57 -6.26 -2.20 -7.28
N ASP A 58 -7.44 -1.82 -7.78
CA ASP A 58 -8.70 -2.50 -7.51
C ASP A 58 -8.95 -2.70 -6.00
N TYR A 59 -8.70 -1.63 -5.24
CA TYR A 59 -8.81 -1.58 -3.77
C TYR A 59 -7.85 -2.51 -3.00
N GLN A 60 -6.88 -3.12 -3.68
CA GLN A 60 -5.83 -3.93 -3.05
C GLN A 60 -4.51 -3.15 -2.99
N PHE A 61 -3.80 -3.28 -1.87
CA PHE A 61 -2.48 -2.66 -1.70
C PHE A 61 -1.49 -3.25 -2.71
N ALA A 62 -0.88 -2.39 -3.52
CA ALA A 62 0.11 -2.77 -4.50
C ALA A 62 1.52 -2.49 -4.00
N CYS A 63 1.80 -1.25 -3.61
CA CYS A 63 3.09 -0.84 -3.08
C CYS A 63 3.02 0.50 -2.33
N TYR A 64 4.09 0.83 -1.63
CA TYR A 64 4.32 2.19 -1.12
C TYR A 64 4.94 3.07 -2.21
N VAL A 65 4.44 4.29 -2.31
CA VAL A 65 4.87 5.34 -3.22
C VAL A 65 5.44 6.47 -2.36
N PRO A 66 6.78 6.55 -2.22
CA PRO A 66 7.43 7.65 -1.53
C PRO A 66 6.93 9.02 -2.04
N PRO A 67 6.80 10.02 -1.15
CA PRO A 67 6.32 11.35 -1.54
C PRO A 67 7.24 12.09 -2.54
N CYS A 68 8.45 11.57 -2.79
CA CYS A 68 9.36 12.09 -3.80
C CYS A 68 9.09 11.56 -5.21
N TYR A 69 8.17 10.61 -5.39
CA TYR A 69 7.81 10.10 -6.71
C TYR A 69 6.69 10.96 -7.31
N ASP A 70 6.96 11.55 -8.47
CA ASP A 70 5.94 12.22 -9.27
C ASP A 70 5.25 11.18 -10.15
N VAL A 71 4.05 10.75 -9.77
CA VAL A 71 3.32 9.62 -10.38
C VAL A 71 2.01 10.04 -11.07
N PHE A 72 1.80 11.34 -11.25
CA PHE A 72 0.59 11.92 -11.85
C PHE A 72 0.89 12.83 -13.04
#